data_AF-A0A3Q8CUA5-F1
#
_entry.id   AF-A0A3Q8CUA5-F1
#
_cell.length_a   1.000
_cell.length_b   1.000
_cell.length_c   1.000
_cell.angle_alpha   90.00
_cell.angle_beta   90.00
_cell.angle_gamma   90.00
#
_symmetry.space_group_name_H-M   'P 1'
#
loop_
_entity.id
_entity.type
_entity.pdbx_description
1 polymer ?
#
loop_
_entity_poly.entity_id
_entity_poly.type
_entity_poly.pdbx_seq_one_letter_code
_entity_poly.pdbx_strand_id
1 'polypeptide(L)'
;MKQFHLTLGSKEILTKVVAQHNDRNFLMLKPFENETDFLLLDFSDLPTVFKAGLSFNLLEGKFELLPNQIYCLDYFSLDTNQQKEFQQSKKQLLEKLSTFVLGQKPKRDFEFLLITNWSQIEDYQYWKSQQDIWQNRDLLNSNYVRYFNS
;
A
#
# COMPACT_ATOMS: atom_id res chain seq x y z
N MET A 1 -3.33 0.65 18.25
CA MET A 1 -3.69 0.70 16.81
C MET A 1 -2.70 -0.20 16.10
N LYS A 2 -3.16 -1.11 15.23
CA LYS A 2 -2.26 -2.04 14.55
C LYS A 2 -1.38 -1.31 13.54
N GLN A 3 -0.17 -1.80 13.29
CA GLN A 3 0.74 -1.26 12.29
C GLN A 3 1.18 -2.30 11.28
N PHE A 4 1.59 -1.81 10.12
CA PHE A 4 2.34 -2.59 9.15
C PHE A 4 3.53 -1.77 8.65
N HIS A 5 4.55 -2.49 8.19
CA HIS A 5 5.81 -1.91 7.75
C HIS A 5 6.14 -2.37 6.36
N LEU A 6 6.88 -1.55 5.61
CA LEU A 6 7.35 -1.91 4.29
C LEU A 6 8.76 -1.40 4.03
N THR A 7 9.50 -2.10 3.19
CA THR A 7 10.81 -1.65 2.69
C THR A 7 11.03 -2.18 1.28
N LEU A 8 11.94 -1.52 0.56
CA LEU A 8 12.33 -1.88 -0.79
C LEU A 8 13.79 -2.34 -0.78
N GLY A 9 14.13 -3.25 -1.69
CA GLY A 9 15.52 -3.60 -1.95
C GLY A 9 15.68 -4.82 -2.84
N SER A 10 16.93 -5.24 -3.03
CA SER A 10 17.22 -6.43 -3.83
C SER A 10 16.68 -7.70 -3.15
N LYS A 11 16.33 -8.71 -3.97
CA LYS A 11 15.87 -10.02 -3.49
C LYS A 11 16.82 -10.63 -2.45
N GLU A 12 18.12 -10.52 -2.67
CA GLU A 12 19.14 -11.07 -1.77
C GLU A 12 19.07 -10.42 -0.37
N ILE A 13 18.98 -9.10 -0.32
CA ILE A 13 18.91 -8.36 0.95
C ILE A 13 17.61 -8.70 1.68
N LEU A 14 16.46 -8.64 0.99
CA LEU A 14 15.17 -8.89 1.64
C LEU A 14 15.02 -10.34 2.10
N THR A 15 15.57 -11.31 1.37
CA THR A 15 15.58 -12.73 1.80
C THR A 15 16.38 -12.92 3.08
N LYS A 16 17.50 -12.20 3.26
CA LYS A 16 18.27 -12.23 4.52
C LYS A 16 17.47 -11.67 5.69
N VAL A 17 16.69 -10.60 5.47
CA VAL A 17 15.81 -10.03 6.50
C VAL A 17 14.75 -11.05 6.92
N VAL A 18 14.11 -11.71 5.95
CA VAL A 18 13.11 -12.76 6.23
C VAL A 18 13.71 -13.89 7.07
N ALA A 19 14.88 -14.40 6.68
CA ALA A 19 15.54 -15.51 7.38
C ALA A 19 16.01 -15.16 8.81
N GLN A 20 16.25 -13.88 9.11
CA GLN A 20 16.71 -13.41 10.42
C GLN A 20 15.57 -13.18 11.42
N HIS A 21 14.33 -13.10 10.97
CA HIS A 21 13.18 -12.70 11.77
C HIS A 21 11.98 -13.62 11.52
N ASN A 22 12.09 -14.87 11.97
CA ASN A 22 11.06 -15.91 11.79
C ASN A 22 9.79 -15.65 12.63
N ASP A 23 9.83 -14.70 13.55
CA ASP A 23 8.69 -14.21 14.34
C ASP A 23 7.75 -13.28 13.55
N ARG A 24 8.11 -12.94 12.31
CA ARG A 24 7.42 -11.93 11.50
C ARG A 24 6.47 -12.53 10.48
N ASN A 25 5.54 -11.71 10.04
CA ASN A 25 4.57 -12.04 9.00
C ASN A 25 4.95 -11.27 7.72
N PHE A 26 6.02 -11.73 7.10
CA PHE A 26 6.54 -11.11 5.89
C PHE A 26 5.83 -11.58 4.62
N LEU A 27 5.55 -10.63 3.74
CA LEU A 27 5.04 -10.88 2.39
C LEU A 27 5.93 -10.13 1.40
N MET A 28 6.46 -10.86 0.42
CA MET A 28 7.38 -10.32 -0.57
C MET A 28 6.68 -10.23 -1.93
N LEU A 29 6.72 -9.05 -2.54
CA LEU A 29 6.25 -8.79 -3.89
C LEU A 29 7.43 -8.54 -4.82
N LYS A 30 7.30 -9.01 -6.05
CA LYS A 30 8.30 -8.87 -7.12
C LYS A 30 8.17 -7.51 -7.79
N PRO A 31 9.28 -6.97 -8.35
CA PRO A 31 9.21 -5.78 -9.17
C PRO A 31 8.22 -5.93 -10.33
N PHE A 32 7.62 -4.83 -10.73
CA PHE A 32 6.80 -4.76 -11.94
C PHE A 32 7.66 -4.31 -13.13
N GLU A 33 7.60 -5.06 -14.23
CA GLU A 33 8.34 -4.80 -15.47
C GLU A 33 9.83 -4.48 -15.27
N ASN A 34 10.24 -3.24 -15.58
CA ASN A 34 11.63 -2.78 -15.62
C ASN A 34 12.17 -2.34 -14.24
N GLU A 35 11.35 -2.42 -13.20
CA GLU A 35 11.78 -2.16 -11.83
C GLU A 35 12.70 -3.28 -11.32
N THR A 36 13.56 -2.95 -10.36
CA THR A 36 14.55 -3.91 -9.84
C THR A 36 14.35 -4.23 -8.35
N ASP A 37 13.69 -3.34 -7.63
CA ASP A 37 13.48 -3.49 -6.19
C ASP A 37 12.24 -4.33 -5.89
N PHE A 38 12.45 -5.34 -5.05
CA PHE A 38 11.38 -6.10 -4.43
C PHE A 38 10.78 -5.28 -3.30
N LEU A 39 9.52 -5.54 -3.00
CA LEU A 39 8.83 -4.96 -1.85
C LEU A 39 8.66 -6.03 -0.78
N LEU A 40 9.10 -5.75 0.44
CA LEU A 40 8.84 -6.58 1.61
C LEU A 40 7.86 -5.85 2.52
N LEU A 41 6.73 -6.48 2.79
CA LEU A 41 5.68 -6.03 3.71
C LEU A 41 5.77 -6.86 5.00
N ASP A 42 5.58 -6.23 6.15
CA ASP A 42 5.48 -6.89 7.46
C ASP A 42 4.14 -6.51 8.11
N PHE A 43 3.28 -7.52 8.29
CA PHE A 43 1.97 -7.40 8.94
C PHE A 43 1.94 -8.09 10.32
N SER A 44 3.10 -8.27 10.97
CA SER A 44 3.17 -8.93 12.28
C SER A 44 2.64 -8.07 13.44
N ASP A 45 2.41 -6.78 13.22
CA ASP A 45 2.06 -5.80 14.27
C ASP A 45 3.13 -5.69 15.38
N LEU A 46 4.40 -5.95 15.02
CA LEU A 46 5.56 -5.82 15.91
C LEU A 46 6.42 -4.63 15.46
N PRO A 47 7.23 -4.03 16.35
CA PRO A 47 8.14 -2.95 15.97
C PRO A 47 9.00 -3.31 14.76
N THR A 48 9.06 -2.42 13.77
CA THR A 48 9.76 -2.65 12.51
C THR A 48 11.22 -3.09 12.71
N VAL A 49 11.65 -4.08 11.94
CA VAL A 49 13.06 -4.48 11.81
C VAL A 49 13.75 -3.79 10.63
N PHE A 50 12.99 -3.06 9.80
CA PHE A 50 13.53 -2.38 8.63
C PHE A 50 14.28 -1.11 9.04
N LYS A 51 15.59 -1.07 8.76
CA LYS A 51 16.44 0.10 9.02
C LYS A 51 16.06 1.32 8.14
N ALA A 52 15.61 1.07 6.91
CA ALA A 52 15.19 2.07 5.93
C ALA A 52 13.81 1.70 5.36
N GLY A 53 12.81 1.65 6.23
CA GLY A 53 11.44 1.30 5.88
C GLY A 53 10.42 2.42 6.14
N LEU A 54 9.20 2.19 5.68
CA LEU A 54 8.04 3.02 5.96
C LEU A 54 7.10 2.26 6.88
N SER A 55 6.58 2.94 7.90
CA SER A 55 5.56 2.42 8.81
C SER A 55 4.24 3.13 8.60
N PHE A 56 3.14 2.39 8.71
CA PHE A 56 1.78 2.90 8.62
C PHE A 56 0.94 2.28 9.73
N ASN A 57 0.06 3.08 10.30
CA ASN A 57 -1.06 2.56 11.07
C ASN A 57 -2.05 1.92 10.11
N LEU A 58 -2.45 0.68 10.38
CA LEU A 58 -3.50 -0.02 9.64
C LEU A 58 -4.85 0.58 10.02
N LEU A 59 -5.50 1.24 9.07
CA LEU A 59 -6.84 1.79 9.26
C LEU A 59 -7.90 0.75 8.93
N GLU A 60 -7.84 0.18 7.72
CA GLU A 60 -8.85 -0.75 7.20
C GLU A 60 -8.23 -1.77 6.25
N GLY A 61 -8.92 -2.90 6.08
CA GLY A 61 -8.54 -3.95 5.15
C GLY A 61 -7.59 -4.99 5.75
N LYS A 62 -7.22 -5.95 4.89
CA LYS A 62 -6.32 -7.05 5.20
C LYS A 62 -5.55 -7.39 3.93
N PHE A 63 -4.24 -7.56 4.07
CA PHE A 63 -3.44 -8.02 2.96
C PHE A 63 -3.60 -9.52 2.78
N GLU A 64 -3.79 -9.94 1.54
CA GLU A 64 -3.72 -11.33 1.11
C GLU A 64 -2.86 -11.40 -0.15
N LEU A 65 -1.88 -12.31 -0.16
CA LEU A 65 -1.04 -12.54 -1.33
C LEU A 65 -1.75 -13.52 -2.27
N LEU A 66 -2.28 -12.98 -3.36
CA LEU A 66 -3.03 -13.72 -4.37
C LEU A 66 -2.14 -13.99 -5.59
N PRO A 67 -2.15 -15.22 -6.14
CA PRO A 67 -1.29 -15.58 -7.26
C PRO A 67 -1.72 -14.86 -8.54
N ASN A 68 -0.73 -14.50 -9.38
CA ASN A 68 -0.93 -13.84 -10.66
C ASN A 68 -1.73 -12.54 -10.55
N GLN A 69 -1.45 -11.75 -9.51
CA GLN A 69 -2.04 -10.43 -9.31
C GLN A 69 -0.96 -9.35 -9.34
N ILE A 70 -1.37 -8.17 -9.81
CA ILE A 70 -0.62 -6.92 -9.75
C ILE A 70 -1.10 -6.17 -8.50
N TYR A 71 -0.15 -5.73 -7.69
CA TYR A 71 -0.38 -4.90 -6.51
C TYR A 71 -0.07 -3.45 -6.82
N CYS A 72 -1.05 -2.58 -6.67
CA CYS A 72 -0.93 -1.14 -6.86
C CYS A 72 -0.83 -0.47 -5.48
N LEU A 73 0.28 0.24 -5.24
CA LEU A 73 0.53 1.02 -4.03
C LEU A 73 0.32 2.49 -4.34
N ASP A 74 -0.87 2.99 -4.03
CA ASP A 74 -1.22 4.40 -4.11
C ASP A 74 -0.75 5.14 -2.86
N TYR A 75 0.30 5.94 -3.00
CA TYR A 75 0.71 6.89 -1.97
C TYR A 75 0.10 8.27 -2.28
N PHE A 76 -0.58 8.85 -1.30
CA PHE A 76 -1.22 10.14 -1.49
C PHE A 76 -1.27 10.97 -0.21
N SER A 77 -1.39 12.28 -0.38
CA SER A 77 -1.49 13.24 0.72
C SER A 77 -2.81 14.02 0.67
N LEU A 78 -3.51 14.08 1.80
CA LEU A 78 -4.78 14.78 1.98
C LEU A 78 -4.66 15.87 3.04
N ASP A 79 -5.00 17.10 2.72
CA ASP A 79 -5.21 18.16 3.71
C ASP A 79 -6.43 17.89 4.59
N THR A 80 -6.67 18.76 5.58
CA THR A 80 -7.75 18.60 6.56
C THR A 80 -9.15 18.52 5.94
N ASN A 81 -9.44 19.26 4.87
CA ASN A 81 -10.74 19.23 4.22
C ASN A 81 -10.88 17.97 3.35
N GLN A 82 -9.84 17.66 2.58
CA GLN A 82 -9.75 16.46 1.75
C GLN A 82 -9.88 15.18 2.60
N GLN A 83 -9.32 15.16 3.82
CA GLN A 83 -9.51 14.06 4.75
C GLN A 83 -10.97 13.86 5.14
N LYS A 84 -11.75 14.93 5.36
CA LYS A 84 -13.18 14.80 5.70
C LYS A 84 -13.98 14.22 4.53
N GLU A 85 -13.72 14.69 3.32
CA GLU A 85 -14.35 14.18 2.09
C GLU A 85 -13.98 12.71 1.84
N PHE A 86 -12.71 12.36 2.05
CA PHE A 86 -12.26 10.98 1.97
C PHE A 86 -12.96 10.10 3.01
N GLN A 87 -13.10 10.55 4.26
CA GLN A 87 -13.81 9.76 5.29
C GLN A 87 -15.29 9.52 4.94
N GLN A 88 -15.94 10.43 4.22
CA GLN A 88 -17.34 10.28 3.79
C GLN A 88 -17.49 9.30 2.63
N SER A 89 -16.54 9.29 1.69
CA SER A 89 -16.59 8.48 0.46
C SER A 89 -15.86 7.14 0.57
N LYS A 90 -14.92 6.98 1.52
CA LYS A 90 -14.02 5.81 1.61
C LYS A 90 -14.77 4.49 1.64
N LYS A 91 -15.92 4.42 2.34
CA LYS A 91 -16.64 3.14 2.51
C LYS A 91 -17.10 2.62 1.15
N GLN A 92 -17.78 3.47 0.39
CA GLN A 92 -18.27 3.13 -0.96
C GLN A 92 -17.12 2.78 -1.92
N LEU A 93 -15.99 3.47 -1.76
CA LEU A 93 -14.80 3.24 -2.58
C LEU A 93 -14.16 1.89 -2.31
N LEU A 94 -14.00 1.55 -1.03
CA LEU A 94 -13.31 0.35 -0.58
C LEU A 94 -14.18 -0.91 -0.71
N GLU A 95 -15.52 -0.80 -0.59
CA GLU A 95 -16.45 -1.93 -0.77
C GLU A 95 -16.39 -2.56 -2.17
N LYS A 96 -15.89 -1.83 -3.18
CA LYS A 96 -15.72 -2.34 -4.55
C LYS A 96 -14.42 -3.11 -4.76
N LEU A 97 -13.51 -3.12 -3.77
CA LEU A 97 -12.22 -3.78 -3.84
C LEU A 97 -12.31 -5.19 -3.25
N SER A 98 -11.71 -6.17 -3.93
CA SER A 98 -11.70 -7.57 -3.48
C SER A 98 -10.80 -7.77 -2.26
N THR A 99 -9.55 -7.32 -2.34
CA THR A 99 -8.65 -7.19 -1.18
C THR A 99 -7.95 -5.84 -1.21
N PHE A 100 -7.74 -5.25 -0.03
CA PHE A 100 -7.05 -3.98 0.10
C PHE A 100 -6.42 -3.81 1.48
N VAL A 101 -5.48 -2.88 1.58
CA VAL A 101 -4.97 -2.33 2.84
C VAL A 101 -4.94 -0.83 2.74
N LEU A 102 -5.59 -0.15 3.69
CA LEU A 102 -5.49 1.29 3.87
C LEU A 102 -4.65 1.60 5.11
N GLY A 103 -3.57 2.33 4.91
CA GLY A 103 -2.65 2.77 5.94
C GLY A 103 -2.53 4.29 6.01
N GLN A 104 -2.18 4.80 7.20
CA GLN A 104 -1.89 6.21 7.45
C GLN A 104 -0.58 6.37 8.22
N LYS A 105 0.23 7.36 7.86
CA LYS A 105 1.52 7.61 8.55
C LYS A 105 1.30 8.01 10.01
N PRO A 106 1.97 7.38 11.00
CA PRO A 106 1.71 7.65 12.41
C PRO A 106 1.99 9.08 12.91
N LYS A 107 2.91 9.82 12.27
CA LYS A 107 3.30 11.18 12.65
C LYS A 107 2.91 12.24 11.63
N ARG A 108 2.26 11.83 10.54
CA ARG A 108 1.87 12.67 9.41
C ARG A 108 0.50 12.19 8.93
N ASP A 109 -0.52 12.56 9.70
CA ASP A 109 -1.90 12.13 9.47
C ASP A 109 -2.45 12.50 8.07
N PHE A 110 -1.83 13.45 7.39
CA PHE A 110 -2.12 13.78 6.00
C PHE A 110 -1.57 12.78 4.97
N GLU A 111 -0.70 11.83 5.33
CA GLU A 111 -0.10 10.88 4.37
C GLU A 111 -0.70 9.48 4.49
N PHE A 112 -1.16 8.95 3.36
CA PHE A 112 -1.87 7.67 3.25
C PHE A 112 -1.21 6.73 2.25
N LEU A 113 -1.44 5.44 2.45
CA LEU A 113 -1.09 4.37 1.52
C LEU A 113 -2.30 3.47 1.33
N LEU A 114 -2.75 3.32 0.10
CA LEU A 114 -3.73 2.31 -0.29
C LEU A 114 -3.03 1.24 -1.12
N ILE A 115 -3.12 -0.01 -0.69
CA ILE A 115 -2.64 -1.18 -1.42
C ILE A 115 -3.86 -1.93 -1.95
N THR A 116 -3.90 -2.17 -3.26
CA THR A 116 -4.97 -2.93 -3.94
C THR A 116 -4.38 -3.99 -4.85
N ASN A 117 -5.14 -5.03 -5.17
CA ASN A 117 -4.74 -6.08 -6.11
C ASN A 117 -5.65 -6.11 -7.35
N TRP A 118 -5.07 -6.45 -8.50
CA TRP A 118 -5.76 -6.48 -9.78
C TRP A 118 -5.22 -7.59 -10.67
N SER A 119 -6.08 -8.14 -11.54
CA SER A 119 -5.64 -9.14 -12.52
C SER A 119 -4.91 -8.49 -13.70
N GLN A 120 -5.31 -7.27 -14.05
CA GLN A 120 -4.73 -6.48 -15.13
C GLN A 120 -4.56 -5.03 -14.69
N ILE A 121 -3.56 -4.32 -15.23
CA ILE A 121 -3.31 -2.93 -14.87
C ILE A 121 -4.43 -2.02 -15.39
N GLU A 122 -5.05 -2.39 -16.51
CA GLU A 122 -6.18 -1.70 -17.12
C GLU A 122 -7.40 -1.67 -16.19
N ASP A 123 -7.66 -2.75 -15.45
CA ASP A 123 -8.76 -2.81 -14.48
C ASP A 123 -8.55 -1.81 -13.34
N TYR A 124 -7.31 -1.71 -12.85
CA TYR A 124 -6.91 -0.71 -11.87
C TYR A 124 -7.09 0.71 -12.41
N GLN A 125 -6.57 0.99 -13.61
CA GLN A 125 -6.68 2.32 -14.22
C GLN A 125 -8.15 2.69 -14.44
N TYR A 126 -8.97 1.75 -14.91
CA TYR A 126 -10.40 1.93 -15.07
C TYR A 126 -11.06 2.24 -13.72
N TRP A 127 -10.86 1.42 -12.70
CA TRP A 127 -11.40 1.68 -11.36
C TRP A 127 -10.99 3.06 -10.84
N LYS A 128 -9.71 3.40 -10.93
CA LYS A 128 -9.15 4.67 -10.48
C LYS A 128 -9.74 5.87 -11.23
N SER A 129 -10.02 5.70 -12.53
CA SER A 129 -10.69 6.72 -13.35
C SER A 129 -12.09 7.07 -12.85
N GLN A 130 -12.76 6.12 -12.18
CA GLN A 130 -14.11 6.29 -11.64
C GLN A 130 -14.14 6.89 -10.23
N GLN A 131 -12.98 7.18 -9.62
CA GLN A 131 -12.91 7.71 -8.25
C GLN A 131 -12.64 9.21 -8.28
N ASP A 132 -13.63 10.02 -7.90
CA ASP A 132 -13.55 11.49 -7.94
C ASP A 132 -12.32 12.05 -7.21
N ILE A 133 -11.98 11.47 -6.05
CA ILE A 133 -10.82 11.91 -5.25
C ILE A 133 -9.47 11.70 -5.95
N TRP A 134 -9.37 10.75 -6.89
CA TRP A 134 -8.17 10.54 -7.71
C TRP A 134 -8.20 11.32 -9.03
N GLN A 135 -9.38 11.74 -9.50
CA GLN A 135 -9.52 12.55 -10.71
C GLN A 135 -9.25 14.03 -10.43
N ASN A 136 -9.68 14.51 -9.26
CA ASN A 136 -9.52 15.89 -8.91
C ASN A 136 -8.12 16.13 -8.32
N ARG A 137 -7.15 16.49 -9.18
CA ARG A 137 -5.77 16.77 -8.75
C ARG A 137 -5.67 17.87 -7.71
N ASP A 138 -6.65 18.78 -7.65
CA ASP A 138 -6.71 19.81 -6.60
C ASP A 138 -7.03 19.23 -5.23
N LEU A 139 -7.62 18.03 -5.17
CA LEU A 139 -7.91 17.30 -3.94
C LEU A 139 -6.75 16.44 -3.42
N LEU A 140 -5.61 16.37 -4.13
CA LEU A 140 -4.45 15.60 -3.69
C LEU A 140 -3.18 16.47 -3.72
N ASN A 141 -2.59 16.68 -2.54
CA ASN A 141 -1.33 17.44 -2.44
C ASN A 141 -0.15 16.73 -3.11
N SER A 142 -0.16 15.40 -3.11
CA SER A 142 0.75 14.57 -3.90
C SER A 142 0.10 13.22 -4.17
N ASN A 143 0.36 12.63 -5.34
CA ASN A 143 -0.05 11.27 -5.68
C ASN A 143 1.09 10.59 -6.47
N TYR A 144 1.45 9.40 -6.05
CA TYR A 144 2.34 8.54 -6.81
C TYR A 144 1.97 7.07 -6.58
N VAL A 145 2.13 6.26 -7.63
CA VAL A 145 1.77 4.84 -7.63
C VAL A 145 3.00 4.00 -7.92
N ARG A 146 3.17 2.91 -7.17
CA ARG A 146 4.08 1.81 -7.55
C ARG A 146 3.30 0.54 -7.84
N TYR A 147 3.82 -0.26 -8.75
CA TYR A 147 3.25 -1.54 -9.14
C TYR A 147 4.20 -2.66 -8.75
N PHE A 148 3.65 -3.80 -8.32
CA PHE A 148 4.41 -5.01 -8.01
C PHE A 148 3.64 -6.24 -8.45
N ASN A 149 4.34 -7.35 -8.67
CA ASN A 149 3.73 -8.64 -8.96
C ASN A 149 3.75 -9.55 -7.73
N SER A 150 2.77 -10.44 -7.59
CA SER A 150 2.84 -11.60 -6.69
C SER A 150 4.01 -12.53 -7.00
#